data_AF-A0A502C6X4-F1
#
_entry.id   AF-A0A502C6X4-F1
#
_cell.length_a   1.000
_cell.length_b   1.000
_cell.length_c   1.000
_cell.angle_alpha   90.00
_cell.angle_beta   90.00
_cell.angle_gamma   90.00
#
_symmetry.space_group_name_H-M   'P 1'
#
loop_
_entity.id
_entity.type
_entity.pdbx_description
1 polymer ?
#
loop_
_entity_poly.entity_id
_entity_poly.type
_entity_poly.pdbx_seq_one_letter_code
_entity_poly.pdbx_strand_id
1 'polypeptide(L)'
;MAFLIERADPSQVDALCAIERKAVQLFRGHPAWASYSVMSIPPELLQQAISRGLVCVALNEASAPVGFLWLDTDAGGSAIGIAEIDVLPDYGQRGIGAALLAHACDWARAAGYRRVDLGTLADVRWNAPFYAKHGFAVVDKDGPAFAYARQRDRENGFPDHLRVFMSRSLSAPGRDEWTVWPAPAKLNLFLRITGRRADGYHELQTVFRLLDWGDEIRLRLREDGAIRRLHEVPGVPAHSDLMVRAAQLLQRHSGTAAGVDIEVDKRIPMGGGLGGGSSDAATVLVALNLLWQLDLGEDALAELGRQLGADVPVFVRGRSAWAEGIGEKLTALALPPRHYVVLDPHEPVPTAALFQAPELTRNAPRATISSFVSGETTENAFTPVVRARHPRVAAALDWLGGFGQARLSGSGGCVFLETGSLHRAWTVAAQCPTAFTAQVATGVEVSPLQDALARHRGADRATRTT
;
A
#
# COMPACT_ATOMS: atom_id res chain seq x y z
N MET A 1 23.16 -13.95 20.10
CA MET A 1 22.27 -12.80 20.35
C MET A 1 21.03 -13.00 19.52
N ALA A 2 19.86 -13.04 20.15
CA ALA A 2 18.61 -13.12 19.43
C ALA A 2 18.27 -11.72 18.90
N PHE A 3 17.84 -11.66 17.64
CA PHE A 3 17.20 -10.49 17.06
C PHE A 3 15.98 -10.96 16.28
N LEU A 4 14.97 -10.10 16.16
CA LEU A 4 13.77 -10.34 15.37
C LEU A 4 13.79 -9.42 14.16
N ILE A 5 13.31 -9.91 13.01
CA ILE A 5 13.05 -9.05 11.85
C ILE A 5 11.55 -8.96 11.66
N GLU A 6 11.07 -7.74 11.58
CA GLU A 6 9.67 -7.43 11.30
C GLU A 6 9.56 -6.21 10.40
N ARG A 7 8.33 -5.85 10.03
CA ARG A 7 8.07 -4.59 9.33
C ARG A 7 8.30 -3.42 10.28
N ALA A 8 8.88 -2.35 9.75
CA ALA A 8 9.02 -1.14 10.53
C ALA A 8 7.65 -0.49 10.79
N ASP A 9 7.55 0.21 11.91
CA ASP A 9 6.38 0.98 12.33
C ASP A 9 6.67 2.49 12.20
N PRO A 10 5.67 3.34 11.86
CA PRO A 10 5.88 4.78 11.75
C PRO A 10 6.49 5.44 13.01
N SER A 11 6.25 4.90 14.20
CA SER A 11 6.88 5.38 15.45
C SER A 11 8.39 5.17 15.50
N GLN A 12 8.96 4.32 14.63
CA GLN A 12 10.38 4.00 14.61
C GLN A 12 11.21 4.92 13.69
N VAL A 13 10.58 5.81 12.91
CA VAL A 13 11.27 6.67 11.92
C VAL A 13 12.51 7.35 12.50
N ASP A 14 12.38 8.00 13.65
CA ASP A 14 13.49 8.72 14.29
C ASP A 14 14.65 7.79 14.68
N ALA A 15 14.32 6.59 15.17
CA ALA A 15 15.32 5.59 15.54
C ALA A 15 16.06 5.07 14.30
N LEU A 16 15.35 4.81 13.21
CA LEU A 16 15.94 4.35 11.95
C LEU A 16 16.86 5.42 11.33
N CYS A 17 16.42 6.68 11.29
CA CYS A 17 17.29 7.78 10.86
C CYS A 17 18.51 7.94 11.78
N ALA A 18 18.41 7.64 13.07
CA ALA A 18 19.57 7.64 13.97
C ALA A 18 20.54 6.47 13.72
N ILE A 19 20.04 5.31 13.28
CA ILE A 19 20.86 4.17 12.87
C ILE A 19 21.68 4.53 11.64
N GLU A 20 21.04 5.08 10.60
CA GLU A 20 21.71 5.53 9.38
C GLU A 20 22.83 6.53 9.68
N ARG A 21 22.54 7.58 10.46
CA ARG A 21 23.54 8.58 10.87
C ARG A 21 24.73 8.00 11.62
N LYS A 22 24.57 6.85 12.31
CA LYS A 22 25.65 6.15 13.00
C LYS A 22 26.41 5.22 12.05
N ALA A 23 25.71 4.46 11.22
CA ALA A 23 26.29 3.54 10.24
C ALA A 23 27.16 4.29 9.22
N VAL A 24 26.68 5.45 8.74
CA VAL A 24 27.41 6.27 7.78
C VAL A 24 28.78 6.74 8.28
N GLN A 25 28.95 6.89 9.62
CA GLN A 25 30.24 7.30 10.22
C GLN A 25 31.38 6.30 9.93
N LEU A 26 31.06 5.04 9.59
CA LEU A 26 32.04 4.04 9.19
C LEU A 26 32.78 4.41 7.90
N PHE A 27 32.20 5.30 7.09
CA PHE A 27 32.84 5.82 5.87
C PHE A 27 33.74 7.04 6.12
N ARG A 28 33.92 7.50 7.36
CA ARG A 28 34.85 8.62 7.65
C ARG A 28 36.26 8.30 7.13
N GLY A 29 36.82 9.23 6.37
CA GLY A 29 38.13 9.06 5.71
C GLY A 29 38.08 8.34 4.36
N HIS A 30 36.90 7.84 3.93
CA HIS A 30 36.69 7.31 2.59
C HIS A 30 36.43 8.45 1.58
N PRO A 31 36.85 8.35 0.31
CA PRO A 31 36.51 9.35 -0.72
C PRO A 31 35.00 9.61 -0.90
N ALA A 32 34.16 8.61 -0.62
CA ALA A 32 32.70 8.74 -0.65
C ALA A 32 32.10 9.53 0.55
N TRP A 33 32.90 9.82 1.58
CA TRP A 33 32.42 10.49 2.81
C TRP A 33 31.77 11.84 2.51
N ALA A 34 32.33 12.64 1.59
CA ALA A 34 31.77 13.95 1.28
C ALA A 34 30.32 13.83 0.79
N SER A 35 30.02 12.85 -0.07
CA SER A 35 28.66 12.59 -0.56
C SER A 35 27.76 12.03 0.55
N TYR A 36 28.26 11.09 1.35
CA TYR A 36 27.45 10.47 2.40
C TYR A 36 27.19 11.40 3.60
N SER A 37 28.12 12.26 3.96
CA SER A 37 27.99 13.15 5.14
C SER A 37 26.95 14.25 5.00
N VAL A 38 26.53 14.55 3.76
CA VAL A 38 25.50 15.55 3.45
C VAL A 38 24.18 14.91 3.05
N MET A 39 24.18 13.61 2.73
CA MET A 39 22.97 12.84 2.52
C MET A 39 22.46 12.37 3.88
N SER A 40 21.19 12.63 4.14
CA SER A 40 20.48 12.04 5.28
C SER A 40 19.12 11.61 4.77
N ILE A 41 18.64 10.46 5.25
CA ILE A 41 17.30 9.99 4.89
C ILE A 41 16.28 11.02 5.36
N PRO A 42 15.49 11.63 4.45
CA PRO A 42 14.39 12.51 4.85
C PRO A 42 13.36 11.68 5.63
N PRO A 43 13.03 12.04 6.89
CA PRO A 43 12.12 11.26 7.72
C PRO A 43 10.76 11.00 7.06
N GLU A 44 10.28 11.93 6.25
CA GLU A 44 8.99 11.86 5.56
C GLU A 44 8.99 10.80 4.45
N LEU A 45 10.13 10.64 3.74
CA LEU A 45 10.28 9.59 2.73
C LEU A 45 10.38 8.22 3.38
N LEU A 46 11.09 8.11 4.51
CA LEU A 46 11.16 6.87 5.27
C LEU A 46 9.79 6.50 5.83
N GLN A 47 9.06 7.46 6.40
CA GLN A 47 7.70 7.26 6.90
C GLN A 47 6.74 6.82 5.79
N GLN A 48 6.88 7.37 4.58
CA GLN A 48 6.13 6.91 3.42
C GLN A 48 6.46 5.47 3.04
N ALA A 49 7.74 5.12 3.00
CA ALA A 49 8.18 3.76 2.70
C ALA A 49 7.68 2.75 3.74
N ILE A 50 7.74 3.11 5.02
CA ILE A 50 7.17 2.33 6.14
C ILE A 50 5.67 2.13 5.93
N SER A 51 4.93 3.20 5.63
CA SER A 51 3.48 3.13 5.39
C SER A 51 3.14 2.20 4.21
N ARG A 52 3.99 2.16 3.19
CA ARG A 52 3.86 1.25 2.04
C ARG A 52 4.30 -0.19 2.34
N GLY A 53 4.91 -0.46 3.50
CA GLY A 53 5.39 -1.77 3.90
C GLY A 53 6.73 -2.15 3.27
N LEU A 54 7.53 -1.15 2.85
CA LEU A 54 8.79 -1.33 2.13
C LEU A 54 10.03 -1.28 3.03
N VAL A 55 9.85 -1.19 4.35
CA VAL A 55 10.95 -1.12 5.31
C VAL A 55 10.80 -2.25 6.32
N CYS A 56 11.87 -3.04 6.49
CA CYS A 56 11.98 -4.00 7.58
C CYS A 56 13.03 -3.55 8.58
N VAL A 57 12.80 -3.87 9.85
CA VAL A 57 13.64 -3.48 10.98
C VAL A 57 14.12 -4.73 11.71
N ALA A 58 15.37 -4.71 12.16
CA ALA A 58 15.91 -5.68 13.08
C ALA A 58 15.82 -5.11 14.51
N LEU A 59 15.16 -5.85 15.40
CA LEU A 59 14.99 -5.51 16.81
C LEU A 59 15.86 -6.40 17.68
N ASN A 60 16.47 -5.84 18.72
CA ASN A 60 17.15 -6.62 19.75
C ASN A 60 16.16 -7.21 20.77
N GLU A 61 16.68 -7.92 21.79
CA GLU A 61 15.87 -8.55 22.85
C GLU A 61 15.03 -7.55 23.68
N ALA A 62 15.38 -6.27 23.66
CA ALA A 62 14.62 -5.20 24.31
C ALA A 62 13.64 -4.49 23.34
N SER A 63 13.37 -5.09 22.17
CA SER A 63 12.55 -4.53 21.09
C SER A 63 13.04 -3.17 20.57
N ALA A 64 14.33 -2.86 20.74
CA ALA A 64 14.92 -1.63 20.21
C ALA A 64 15.47 -1.86 18.79
N PRO A 65 15.21 -0.93 17.84
CA PRO A 65 15.81 -0.98 16.51
C PRO A 65 17.35 -0.99 16.55
N VAL A 66 17.96 -1.95 15.87
CA VAL A 66 19.43 -2.10 15.75
C VAL A 66 19.93 -2.19 14.31
N GLY A 67 19.03 -2.33 13.35
CA GLY A 67 19.30 -2.23 11.92
C GLY A 67 18.00 -2.17 11.13
N PHE A 68 18.06 -1.78 9.86
CA PHE A 68 16.91 -1.79 8.96
C PHE A 68 17.34 -1.96 7.51
N LEU A 69 16.38 -2.32 6.66
CA LEU A 69 16.53 -2.31 5.21
C LEU A 69 15.31 -1.65 4.60
N TRP A 70 15.56 -0.72 3.67
CA TRP A 70 14.54 0.00 2.92
C TRP A 70 14.58 -0.41 1.44
N LEU A 71 13.45 -0.93 0.96
CA LEU A 71 13.21 -1.21 -0.45
C LEU A 71 12.59 0.01 -1.18
N ASP A 72 13.00 0.24 -2.41
CA ASP A 72 12.36 1.22 -3.29
C ASP A 72 11.79 0.56 -4.55
N THR A 73 10.82 1.23 -5.15
CA THR A 73 10.13 0.75 -6.36
C THR A 73 10.62 1.45 -7.63
N ASP A 74 11.76 2.15 -7.58
CA ASP A 74 12.23 3.01 -8.67
C ASP A 74 12.77 2.21 -9.86
N ALA A 75 13.26 0.99 -9.59
CA ALA A 75 13.72 0.06 -10.63
C ALA A 75 12.63 -0.30 -11.66
N GLY A 76 11.35 -0.21 -11.26
CA GLY A 76 10.20 -0.47 -12.13
C GLY A 76 10.04 -1.93 -12.58
N GLY A 77 8.91 -2.20 -13.25
CA GLY A 77 8.63 -3.53 -13.82
C GLY A 77 8.67 -4.67 -12.80
N SER A 78 9.41 -5.72 -13.13
CA SER A 78 9.65 -6.89 -12.26
C SER A 78 10.85 -6.75 -11.31
N ALA A 79 11.49 -5.58 -11.23
CA ALA A 79 12.62 -5.32 -10.35
C ALA A 79 12.24 -4.45 -9.13
N ILE A 80 12.98 -4.62 -8.03
CA ILE A 80 12.88 -3.78 -6.83
C ILE A 80 14.27 -3.39 -6.35
N GLY A 81 14.43 -2.14 -5.89
CA GLY A 81 15.70 -1.62 -5.39
C GLY A 81 15.85 -1.82 -3.88
N ILE A 82 17.08 -1.92 -3.40
CA ILE A 82 17.45 -1.65 -2.01
C ILE A 82 17.98 -0.22 -1.97
N ALA A 83 17.19 0.67 -1.35
CA ALA A 83 17.55 2.07 -1.17
C ALA A 83 18.59 2.24 -0.06
N GLU A 84 18.44 1.49 1.04
CA GLU A 84 19.33 1.54 2.21
C GLU A 84 19.36 0.21 2.95
N ILE A 85 20.51 -0.12 3.54
CA ILE A 85 20.65 -1.18 4.55
C ILE A 85 21.71 -0.78 5.57
N ASP A 86 21.26 -0.54 6.80
CA ASP A 86 22.12 -0.11 7.89
C ASP A 86 21.96 -0.98 9.12
N VAL A 87 23.08 -1.16 9.83
CA VAL A 87 23.14 -1.82 11.14
C VAL A 87 24.00 -0.96 12.05
N LEU A 88 23.57 -0.78 13.29
CA LEU A 88 24.37 -0.07 14.29
C LEU A 88 25.79 -0.68 14.36
N PRO A 89 26.85 0.15 14.40
CA PRO A 89 28.24 -0.35 14.44
C PRO A 89 28.49 -1.37 15.56
N ASP A 90 27.96 -1.14 16.76
CA ASP A 90 28.09 -2.04 17.91
C ASP A 90 27.40 -3.41 17.71
N TYR A 91 26.53 -3.51 16.72
CA TYR A 91 25.81 -4.72 16.31
C TYR A 91 26.33 -5.29 14.98
N GLY A 92 27.37 -4.68 14.39
CA GLY A 92 28.02 -5.15 13.18
C GLY A 92 28.60 -6.57 13.33
N GLN A 93 28.70 -7.28 12.21
CA GLN A 93 29.25 -8.65 12.14
C GLN A 93 28.50 -9.71 12.97
N ARG A 94 27.25 -9.43 13.38
CA ARG A 94 26.37 -10.37 14.11
C ARG A 94 25.34 -11.09 13.24
N GLY A 95 25.47 -11.01 11.92
CA GLY A 95 24.54 -11.63 10.96
C GLY A 95 23.25 -10.84 10.69
N ILE A 96 23.03 -9.70 11.36
CA ILE A 96 21.81 -8.88 11.21
C ILE A 96 21.61 -8.41 9.77
N GLY A 97 22.65 -7.84 9.14
CA GLY A 97 22.55 -7.39 7.75
C GLY A 97 22.23 -8.52 6.76
N ALA A 98 22.79 -9.71 6.98
CA ALA A 98 22.48 -10.89 6.17
C ALA A 98 21.02 -11.33 6.32
N ALA A 99 20.49 -11.29 7.54
CA ALA A 99 19.11 -11.65 7.82
C ALA A 99 18.11 -10.61 7.26
N LEU A 100 18.41 -9.31 7.37
CA LEU A 100 17.62 -8.24 6.74
C LEU A 100 17.55 -8.42 5.22
N LEU A 101 18.72 -8.65 4.59
CA LEU A 101 18.82 -8.87 3.16
C LEU A 101 18.04 -10.13 2.71
N ALA A 102 18.13 -11.22 3.46
CA ALA A 102 17.37 -12.45 3.19
C ALA A 102 15.86 -12.20 3.30
N HIS A 103 15.41 -11.58 4.40
CA HIS A 103 14.00 -11.26 4.62
C HIS A 103 13.42 -10.37 3.50
N ALA A 104 14.16 -9.34 3.07
CA ALA A 104 13.75 -8.47 1.99
C ALA A 104 13.68 -9.19 0.63
N CYS A 105 14.65 -10.06 0.33
CA CYS A 105 14.63 -10.87 -0.89
C CYS A 105 13.47 -11.87 -0.89
N ASP A 106 13.17 -12.50 0.25
CA ASP A 106 12.07 -13.46 0.39
C ASP A 106 10.72 -12.76 0.23
N TRP A 107 10.55 -11.58 0.83
CA TRP A 107 9.35 -10.77 0.63
C TRP A 107 9.21 -10.32 -0.83
N ALA A 108 10.29 -9.81 -1.45
CA ALA A 108 10.27 -9.39 -2.85
C ALA A 108 9.87 -10.54 -3.78
N ARG A 109 10.42 -11.73 -3.54
CA ARG A 109 10.06 -12.95 -4.28
C ARG A 109 8.59 -13.29 -4.13
N ALA A 110 8.08 -13.28 -2.89
CA ALA A 110 6.68 -13.56 -2.59
C ALA A 110 5.73 -12.52 -3.22
N ALA A 111 6.16 -11.25 -3.32
CA ALA A 111 5.43 -10.14 -3.97
C ALA A 111 5.56 -10.10 -5.51
N GLY A 112 6.15 -11.14 -6.09
CA GLY A 112 6.23 -11.37 -7.53
C GLY A 112 7.42 -10.71 -8.24
N TYR A 113 8.33 -10.04 -7.52
CA TYR A 113 9.55 -9.48 -8.13
C TYR A 113 10.48 -10.60 -8.60
N ARG A 114 11.18 -10.35 -9.71
CA ARG A 114 12.13 -11.26 -10.38
C ARG A 114 13.57 -10.83 -10.23
N ARG A 115 13.81 -9.62 -9.76
CA ARG A 115 15.16 -9.08 -9.55
C ARG A 115 15.19 -8.12 -8.37
N VAL A 116 16.24 -8.19 -7.56
CA VAL A 116 16.58 -7.19 -6.55
C VAL A 116 17.85 -6.48 -6.99
N ASP A 117 17.81 -5.17 -7.03
CA ASP A 117 18.89 -4.30 -7.47
C ASP A 117 19.42 -3.48 -6.28
N LEU A 118 20.72 -3.19 -6.25
CA LEU A 118 21.31 -2.31 -5.26
C LEU A 118 22.50 -1.53 -5.83
N GLY A 119 22.74 -0.35 -5.26
CA GLY A 119 23.97 0.42 -5.44
C GLY A 119 24.88 0.26 -4.23
N THR A 120 26.16 -0.01 -4.46
CA THR A 120 27.18 -0.10 -3.41
C THR A 120 28.51 0.51 -3.84
N LEU A 121 29.54 0.37 -3.02
CA LEU A 121 30.88 0.90 -3.27
C LEU A 121 31.82 -0.19 -3.81
N ALA A 122 32.59 0.15 -4.84
CA ALA A 122 33.54 -0.73 -5.51
C ALA A 122 34.73 -1.13 -4.63
N ASP A 123 35.22 -0.17 -3.85
CA ASP A 123 36.51 -0.19 -3.15
C ASP A 123 36.40 -0.50 -1.65
N VAL A 124 35.17 -0.53 -1.12
CA VAL A 124 34.90 -0.93 0.26
C VAL A 124 34.95 -2.46 0.38
N ARG A 125 36.03 -2.93 1.00
CA ARG A 125 36.41 -4.35 1.09
C ARG A 125 35.32 -5.28 1.66
N TRP A 126 34.40 -4.76 2.48
CA TRP A 126 33.33 -5.58 3.07
C TRP A 126 32.02 -5.53 2.28
N ASN A 127 31.78 -4.55 1.41
CA ASN A 127 30.49 -4.33 0.75
C ASN A 127 30.25 -5.33 -0.40
N ALA A 128 30.96 -5.20 -1.52
CA ALA A 128 30.73 -6.05 -2.68
C ALA A 128 30.87 -7.56 -2.37
N PRO A 129 31.87 -8.02 -1.59
CA PRO A 129 31.95 -9.42 -1.18
C PRO A 129 30.78 -9.90 -0.31
N PHE A 130 30.23 -9.03 0.56
CA PHE A 130 29.06 -9.36 1.35
C PHE A 130 27.86 -9.65 0.44
N TYR A 131 27.56 -8.77 -0.51
CA TYR A 131 26.44 -8.99 -1.44
C TYR A 131 26.67 -10.18 -2.38
N ALA A 132 27.91 -10.35 -2.88
CA ALA A 132 28.26 -11.51 -3.70
C ALA A 132 28.01 -12.84 -3.00
N LYS A 133 28.35 -12.94 -1.71
CA LYS A 133 28.05 -14.13 -0.88
C LYS A 133 26.55 -14.42 -0.78
N HIS A 134 25.69 -13.40 -0.93
CA HIS A 134 24.23 -13.51 -0.87
C HIS A 134 23.57 -13.55 -2.27
N GLY A 135 24.35 -13.87 -3.31
CA GLY A 135 23.84 -14.16 -4.65
C GLY A 135 23.65 -12.93 -5.54
N PHE A 136 24.21 -11.78 -5.16
CA PHE A 136 24.24 -10.60 -6.04
C PHE A 136 25.46 -10.66 -6.95
N ALA A 137 25.29 -10.30 -8.23
CA ALA A 137 26.38 -10.17 -9.19
C ALA A 137 26.51 -8.72 -9.63
N VAL A 138 27.75 -8.29 -9.90
CA VAL A 138 28.00 -6.98 -10.53
C VAL A 138 27.35 -6.95 -11.90
N VAL A 139 26.69 -5.84 -12.21
CA VAL A 139 26.00 -5.62 -13.49
C VAL A 139 26.56 -4.38 -14.19
N ASP A 140 26.27 -4.27 -15.48
CA ASP A 140 26.64 -3.10 -16.27
C ASP A 140 25.88 -1.87 -15.77
N LYS A 141 26.62 -0.93 -15.16
CA LYS A 141 26.07 0.32 -14.64
C LYS A 141 25.58 1.26 -15.74
N ASP A 142 26.05 1.09 -16.97
CA ASP A 142 25.62 1.87 -18.13
C ASP A 142 24.34 1.29 -18.77
N GLY A 143 23.85 0.16 -18.25
CA GLY A 143 22.59 -0.45 -18.68
C GLY A 143 21.36 0.40 -18.35
N PRO A 144 20.28 0.28 -19.14
CA PRO A 144 19.07 1.11 -19.00
C PRO A 144 18.39 0.98 -17.64
N ALA A 145 18.49 -0.19 -17.00
CA ALA A 145 17.92 -0.45 -15.67
C ALA A 145 18.49 0.47 -14.57
N PHE A 146 19.70 1.00 -14.75
CA PHE A 146 20.38 1.84 -13.77
C PHE A 146 20.47 3.30 -14.17
N ALA A 147 19.88 3.69 -15.31
CA ALA A 147 19.93 5.06 -15.81
C ALA A 147 19.38 6.07 -14.80
N TYR A 148 18.25 5.74 -14.14
CA TYR A 148 17.66 6.57 -13.09
C TYR A 148 18.57 6.67 -11.85
N ALA A 149 19.03 5.53 -11.34
CA ALA A 149 19.91 5.49 -10.16
C ALA A 149 21.21 6.27 -10.40
N ARG A 150 21.79 6.19 -11.61
CA ARG A 150 22.97 6.97 -11.99
C ARG A 150 22.69 8.45 -12.20
N GLN A 151 21.52 8.81 -12.71
CA GLN A 151 21.11 10.21 -12.75
C GLN A 151 21.03 10.78 -11.33
N ARG A 152 20.39 10.06 -10.40
CA ARG A 152 20.32 10.44 -8.98
C ARG A 152 21.70 10.57 -8.34
N ASP A 153 22.60 9.60 -8.56
CA ASP A 153 23.99 9.68 -8.08
C ASP A 153 24.70 10.93 -8.62
N ARG A 154 24.53 11.28 -9.91
CA ARG A 154 25.13 12.49 -10.51
C ARG A 154 24.54 13.78 -9.94
N GLU A 155 23.23 13.86 -9.77
CA GLU A 155 22.54 15.02 -9.19
C GLU A 155 22.97 15.25 -7.73
N ASN A 156 23.26 14.17 -6.99
CA ASN A 156 23.79 14.23 -5.62
C ASN A 156 25.32 14.40 -5.56
N GLY A 157 26.01 14.53 -6.70
CA GLY A 157 27.46 14.69 -6.75
C GLY A 157 28.26 13.46 -6.28
N PHE A 158 27.69 12.26 -6.38
CA PHE A 158 28.36 11.02 -6.01
C PHE A 158 29.46 10.65 -7.03
N PRO A 159 30.68 10.29 -6.61
CA PRO A 159 31.75 9.93 -7.54
C PRO A 159 31.45 8.62 -8.30
N ASP A 160 31.18 8.72 -9.60
CA ASP A 160 30.74 7.59 -10.44
C ASP A 160 31.72 6.40 -10.49
N HIS A 161 33.02 6.66 -10.33
CA HIS A 161 34.05 5.61 -10.31
C HIS A 161 34.01 4.75 -9.04
N LEU A 162 33.38 5.24 -7.96
CA LEU A 162 33.21 4.49 -6.71
C LEU A 162 31.94 3.64 -6.72
N ARG A 163 30.95 3.98 -7.57
CA ARG A 163 29.67 3.29 -7.62
C ARG A 163 29.77 1.98 -8.41
N VAL A 164 29.28 0.91 -7.77
CA VAL A 164 28.98 -0.38 -8.42
C VAL A 164 27.52 -0.72 -8.19
N PHE A 165 26.85 -1.18 -9.23
CA PHE A 165 25.52 -1.78 -9.11
C PHE A 165 25.62 -3.28 -9.11
N MET A 166 24.76 -3.93 -8.32
CA MET A 166 24.66 -5.37 -8.27
C MET A 166 23.19 -5.78 -8.34
N SER A 167 22.93 -6.93 -8.96
CA SER A 167 21.61 -7.52 -9.08
C SER A 167 21.60 -8.96 -8.60
N ARG A 168 20.48 -9.38 -8.00
CA ARG A 168 20.17 -10.77 -7.70
C ARG A 168 18.88 -11.16 -8.41
N SER A 169 18.94 -12.20 -9.24
CA SER A 169 17.74 -12.81 -9.82
C SER A 169 16.97 -13.59 -8.75
N LEU A 170 15.65 -13.48 -8.79
CA LEU A 170 14.72 -14.22 -7.94
C LEU A 170 13.89 -15.18 -8.80
N SER A 171 13.81 -16.43 -8.38
CA SER A 171 12.88 -17.40 -8.96
C SER A 171 11.44 -17.07 -8.59
N ALA A 172 10.47 -17.63 -9.32
CA ALA A 172 9.09 -17.55 -8.88
C ALA A 172 8.85 -18.32 -7.58
N PRO A 173 7.90 -17.88 -6.73
CA PRO A 173 7.41 -18.71 -5.64
C PRO A 173 6.83 -20.01 -6.20
N GLY A 174 7.16 -21.12 -5.55
CA GLY A 174 6.56 -22.42 -5.77
C GLY A 174 5.07 -22.41 -5.41
N ARG A 175 4.36 -23.48 -5.79
CA ARG A 175 2.90 -23.56 -5.59
C ARG A 175 2.50 -23.55 -4.11
N ASP A 176 3.29 -24.21 -3.27
CA ASP A 176 3.09 -24.37 -1.83
C ASP A 176 3.80 -23.27 -1.02
N GLU A 177 4.36 -22.26 -1.67
CA GLU A 177 5.00 -21.13 -1.02
C GLU A 177 4.04 -19.93 -0.92
N TRP A 178 4.38 -18.99 -0.03
CA TRP A 178 3.60 -17.77 0.14
C TRP A 178 3.77 -16.82 -1.04
N THR A 179 2.64 -16.24 -1.48
CA THR A 179 2.58 -15.09 -2.37
C THR A 179 1.99 -13.89 -1.63
N VAL A 180 2.39 -12.68 -1.99
CA VAL A 180 2.06 -11.43 -1.30
C VAL A 180 1.36 -10.48 -2.25
N TRP A 181 0.21 -9.95 -1.83
CA TRP A 181 -0.70 -9.15 -2.66
C TRP A 181 -1.16 -7.90 -1.92
N PRO A 182 -1.04 -6.70 -2.51
CA PRO A 182 -1.53 -5.48 -1.89
C PRO A 182 -3.06 -5.35 -2.05
N ALA A 183 -3.74 -4.93 -0.99
CA ALA A 183 -5.16 -4.62 -0.98
C ALA A 183 -5.36 -3.12 -0.67
N PRO A 184 -5.31 -2.23 -1.68
CA PRO A 184 -5.27 -0.79 -1.48
C PRO A 184 -6.57 -0.23 -0.89
N ALA A 185 -6.49 0.89 -0.19
CA ALA A 185 -7.64 1.67 0.24
C ALA A 185 -8.23 2.51 -0.91
N LYS A 186 -9.44 3.03 -0.69
CA LYS A 186 -10.06 4.05 -1.55
C LYS A 186 -10.53 5.26 -0.77
N LEU A 187 -10.79 6.34 -1.50
CA LEU A 187 -11.58 7.49 -1.06
C LEU A 187 -12.80 7.67 -1.96
N ASN A 188 -13.89 8.19 -1.38
CA ASN A 188 -14.99 8.78 -2.14
C ASN A 188 -14.75 10.29 -2.23
N LEU A 189 -14.31 10.80 -3.39
CA LEU A 189 -13.99 12.23 -3.56
C LEU A 189 -15.23 13.14 -3.45
N PHE A 190 -16.40 12.56 -3.68
CA PHE A 190 -17.72 13.06 -3.30
C PHE A 190 -18.67 11.86 -3.17
N LEU A 191 -19.84 12.01 -2.55
CA LEU A 191 -20.86 10.96 -2.52
C LEU A 191 -22.25 11.57 -2.44
N ARG A 192 -23.12 11.28 -3.42
CA ARG A 192 -24.51 11.71 -3.44
C ARG A 192 -25.44 10.52 -3.37
N ILE A 193 -26.60 10.72 -2.73
CA ILE A 193 -27.74 9.80 -2.78
C ILE A 193 -28.82 10.48 -3.64
N THR A 194 -29.04 9.92 -4.82
CA THR A 194 -29.93 10.50 -5.84
C THR A 194 -31.35 9.96 -5.77
N GLY A 195 -31.55 8.83 -5.08
CA GLY A 195 -32.86 8.22 -4.91
C GLY A 195 -32.83 7.01 -4.00
N ARG A 196 -34.01 6.43 -3.79
CA ARG A 196 -34.19 5.11 -3.18
C ARG A 196 -34.89 4.19 -4.17
N ARG A 197 -34.35 2.99 -4.33
CA ARG A 197 -34.88 1.93 -5.19
C ARG A 197 -36.03 1.19 -4.52
N ALA A 198 -36.83 0.49 -5.32
CA ALA A 198 -37.94 -0.34 -4.84
C ALA A 198 -37.49 -1.52 -3.95
N ASP A 199 -36.27 -2.01 -4.16
CA ASP A 199 -35.62 -3.06 -3.35
C ASP A 199 -35.06 -2.55 -2.01
N GLY A 200 -35.23 -1.26 -1.71
CA GLY A 200 -34.82 -0.63 -0.46
C GLY A 200 -33.40 -0.04 -0.47
N TYR A 201 -32.58 -0.33 -1.49
CA TYR A 201 -31.24 0.25 -1.65
C TYR A 201 -31.29 1.72 -2.10
N HIS A 202 -30.17 2.43 -1.91
CA HIS A 202 -30.02 3.82 -2.32
C HIS A 202 -29.26 3.92 -3.65
N GLU A 203 -29.74 4.76 -4.55
CA GLU A 203 -29.05 5.07 -5.79
C GLU A 203 -27.99 6.16 -5.51
N LEU A 204 -26.74 5.86 -5.81
CA LEU A 204 -25.57 6.64 -5.47
C LEU A 204 -24.92 7.25 -6.72
N GLN A 205 -24.20 8.35 -6.52
CA GLN A 205 -23.17 8.83 -7.43
C GLN A 205 -21.93 9.19 -6.62
N THR A 206 -20.76 8.70 -7.04
CA THR A 206 -19.49 8.96 -6.36
C THR A 206 -18.31 8.85 -7.31
N VAL A 207 -17.17 9.39 -6.93
CA VAL A 207 -15.88 9.12 -7.59
C VAL A 207 -14.97 8.40 -6.61
N PHE A 208 -14.59 7.18 -6.97
CA PHE A 208 -13.59 6.41 -6.26
C PHE A 208 -12.18 6.83 -6.68
N ARG A 209 -11.34 7.13 -5.69
CA ARG A 209 -9.90 7.30 -5.84
C ARG A 209 -9.19 6.19 -5.09
N LEU A 210 -8.43 5.34 -5.81
CA LEU A 210 -7.58 4.33 -5.18
C LEU A 210 -6.31 4.97 -4.62
N LEU A 211 -5.77 4.40 -3.56
CA LEU A 211 -4.57 4.89 -2.88
C LEU A 211 -3.38 3.92 -3.02
N ASP A 212 -2.15 4.41 -2.85
CA ASP A 212 -0.91 3.63 -2.77
C ASP A 212 -0.65 2.99 -1.39
N TRP A 213 -1.67 2.99 -0.53
CA TRP A 213 -1.66 2.46 0.83
C TRP A 213 -2.87 1.55 1.04
N GLY A 214 -2.73 0.48 1.81
CA GLY A 214 -3.82 -0.42 2.15
C GLY A 214 -3.36 -1.64 2.92
N ASP A 215 -4.09 -2.75 2.89
CA ASP A 215 -3.71 -4.00 3.56
C ASP A 215 -2.71 -4.81 2.72
N GLU A 216 -2.15 -5.88 3.29
CA GLU A 216 -1.36 -6.87 2.56
C GLU A 216 -1.91 -8.28 2.82
N ILE A 217 -2.27 -8.99 1.75
CA ILE A 217 -2.80 -10.35 1.79
C ILE A 217 -1.70 -11.34 1.41
N ARG A 218 -1.52 -12.39 2.20
CA ARG A 218 -0.65 -13.52 1.85
C ARG A 218 -1.47 -14.75 1.54
N LEU A 219 -1.15 -15.40 0.42
CA LEU A 219 -1.85 -16.59 -0.06
C LEU A 219 -0.86 -17.71 -0.30
N ARG A 220 -1.15 -18.90 0.23
CA ARG A 220 -0.40 -20.14 -0.04
C ARG A 220 -1.39 -21.21 -0.48
N LEU A 221 -1.15 -21.82 -1.64
CA LEU A 221 -2.09 -22.81 -2.17
C LEU A 221 -2.07 -24.09 -1.35
N ARG A 222 -3.21 -24.78 -1.39
CA ARG A 222 -3.39 -26.10 -0.80
C ARG A 222 -3.98 -27.05 -1.83
N GLU A 223 -3.76 -28.33 -1.63
CA GLU A 223 -4.28 -29.39 -2.51
C GLU A 223 -5.48 -30.13 -1.91
N ASP A 224 -5.85 -29.83 -0.66
CA ASP A 224 -6.93 -30.50 0.08
C ASP A 224 -8.31 -29.81 -0.04
N GLY A 225 -8.43 -28.81 -0.92
CA GLY A 225 -9.64 -28.02 -1.10
C GLY A 225 -10.03 -27.11 0.07
N ALA A 226 -9.26 -27.10 1.17
CA ALA A 226 -9.62 -26.30 2.34
C ALA A 226 -9.30 -24.82 2.13
N ILE A 227 -10.16 -23.94 2.65
CA ILE A 227 -9.93 -22.48 2.70
C ILE A 227 -9.77 -22.10 4.16
N ARG A 228 -8.58 -21.59 4.53
CA ARG A 228 -8.22 -21.34 5.94
C ARG A 228 -7.65 -19.94 6.10
N ARG A 229 -8.25 -19.16 7.01
CA ARG A 229 -7.60 -17.96 7.54
C ARG A 229 -6.74 -18.39 8.73
N LEU A 230 -5.44 -18.16 8.69
CA LEU A 230 -4.51 -18.72 9.69
C LEU A 230 -4.54 -17.97 11.02
N HIS A 231 -4.86 -16.67 10.99
CA HIS A 231 -4.90 -15.81 12.18
C HIS A 231 -6.29 -15.21 12.39
N GLU A 232 -6.62 -14.86 13.63
CA GLU A 232 -7.84 -14.11 13.89
C GLU A 232 -7.70 -12.66 13.43
N VAL A 233 -8.75 -12.16 12.80
CA VAL A 233 -8.92 -10.72 12.54
C VAL A 233 -9.87 -10.20 13.62
N PRO A 234 -9.43 -9.30 14.51
CA PRO A 234 -10.26 -8.80 15.59
C PRO A 234 -11.61 -8.28 15.10
N GLY A 235 -12.69 -8.74 15.74
CA GLY A 235 -14.06 -8.34 15.39
C GLY A 235 -14.63 -8.94 14.09
N VAL A 236 -13.91 -9.84 13.41
CA VAL A 236 -14.37 -10.48 12.16
C VAL A 236 -14.34 -12.01 12.29
N PRO A 237 -15.49 -12.64 12.60
CA PRO A 237 -15.62 -14.09 12.54
C PRO A 237 -15.27 -14.65 11.16
N ALA A 238 -14.56 -15.77 11.10
CA ALA A 238 -14.03 -16.32 9.85
C ALA A 238 -15.11 -16.57 8.78
N HIS A 239 -16.33 -16.98 9.16
CA HIS A 239 -17.44 -17.22 8.22
C HIS A 239 -18.02 -15.93 7.61
N SER A 240 -17.80 -14.79 8.28
CA SER A 240 -18.24 -13.46 7.83
C SER A 240 -17.14 -12.70 7.08
N ASP A 241 -15.90 -13.18 7.16
CA ASP A 241 -14.73 -12.58 6.53
C ASP A 241 -14.86 -12.59 5.00
N LEU A 242 -14.76 -11.41 4.39
CA LEU A 242 -14.92 -11.26 2.95
C LEU A 242 -13.80 -11.93 2.15
N MET A 243 -12.60 -12.13 2.71
CA MET A 243 -11.52 -12.90 2.07
C MET A 243 -11.90 -14.37 1.95
N VAL A 244 -12.36 -14.97 3.06
CA VAL A 244 -12.78 -16.37 3.09
C VAL A 244 -13.97 -16.58 2.17
N ARG A 245 -14.95 -15.68 2.22
CA ARG A 245 -16.12 -15.72 1.33
C ARG A 245 -15.75 -15.53 -0.15
N ALA A 246 -14.77 -14.67 -0.46
CA ALA A 246 -14.26 -14.49 -1.81
C ALA A 246 -13.63 -15.76 -2.37
N ALA A 247 -12.73 -16.39 -1.60
CA ALA A 247 -12.11 -17.65 -1.97
C ALA A 247 -13.16 -18.76 -2.17
N GLN A 248 -14.13 -18.87 -1.26
CA GLN A 248 -15.22 -19.87 -1.35
C GLN A 248 -16.15 -19.62 -2.53
N LEU A 249 -16.45 -18.35 -2.83
CA LEU A 249 -17.27 -17.98 -3.98
C LEU A 249 -16.57 -18.37 -5.29
N LEU A 250 -15.30 -18.02 -5.43
CA LEU A 250 -14.50 -18.34 -6.61
C LEU A 250 -14.26 -19.85 -6.76
N GLN A 251 -14.00 -20.56 -5.66
CA GLN A 251 -13.84 -22.02 -5.64
C GLN A 251 -15.12 -22.71 -6.13
N ARG A 252 -16.28 -22.34 -5.59
CA ARG A 252 -17.58 -22.89 -6.04
C ARG A 252 -17.91 -22.53 -7.48
N HIS A 253 -17.59 -21.31 -7.92
CA HIS A 253 -17.84 -20.87 -9.29
C HIS A 253 -17.02 -21.67 -10.31
N SER A 254 -15.74 -21.91 -10.01
CA SER A 254 -14.82 -22.61 -10.91
C SER A 254 -14.88 -24.13 -10.83
N GLY A 255 -15.37 -24.69 -9.72
CA GLY A 255 -15.35 -26.14 -9.46
C GLY A 255 -13.94 -26.68 -9.18
N THR A 256 -12.96 -25.83 -8.90
CA THR A 256 -11.59 -26.27 -8.57
C THR A 256 -11.55 -27.04 -7.25
N ALA A 257 -10.69 -28.06 -7.18
CA ALA A 257 -10.42 -28.81 -5.95
C ALA A 257 -9.30 -28.19 -5.11
N ALA A 258 -8.66 -27.12 -5.59
CA ALA A 258 -7.59 -26.43 -4.87
C ALA A 258 -8.12 -25.67 -3.66
N GLY A 259 -7.30 -25.59 -2.60
CA GLY A 259 -7.55 -24.79 -1.41
C GLY A 259 -6.55 -23.64 -1.28
N VAL A 260 -6.65 -22.90 -0.17
CA VAL A 260 -5.73 -21.78 0.15
C VAL A 260 -5.65 -21.53 1.65
N ASP A 261 -4.44 -21.27 2.14
CA ASP A 261 -4.19 -20.58 3.41
C ASP A 261 -4.09 -19.07 3.16
N ILE A 262 -4.76 -18.28 3.98
CA ILE A 262 -4.88 -16.82 3.89
C ILE A 262 -4.34 -16.19 5.17
N GLU A 263 -3.42 -15.23 5.02
CA GLU A 263 -3.05 -14.28 6.06
C GLU A 263 -3.32 -12.85 5.59
N VAL A 264 -3.55 -11.96 6.55
CA VAL A 264 -3.71 -10.53 6.27
C VAL A 264 -2.94 -9.71 7.29
N ASP A 265 -2.20 -8.73 6.78
CA ASP A 265 -1.62 -7.63 7.55
C ASP A 265 -2.57 -6.42 7.39
N LYS A 266 -3.38 -6.18 8.43
CA LYS A 266 -4.43 -5.14 8.43
C LYS A 266 -3.86 -3.79 8.85
N ARG A 267 -3.90 -2.84 7.92
CA ARG A 267 -3.51 -1.43 8.09
C ARG A 267 -4.70 -0.48 7.89
N ILE A 268 -5.67 -0.85 7.06
CA ILE A 268 -6.88 -0.05 6.84
C ILE A 268 -7.82 -0.20 8.05
N PRO A 269 -8.22 0.89 8.72
CA PRO A 269 -9.14 0.82 9.85
C PRO A 269 -10.51 0.27 9.44
N MET A 270 -11.05 -0.59 10.30
CA MET A 270 -12.32 -1.26 10.08
C MET A 270 -13.48 -0.26 10.11
N GLY A 271 -14.35 -0.32 9.10
CA GLY A 271 -15.53 0.55 9.04
C GLY A 271 -15.24 2.04 8.84
N GLY A 272 -14.02 2.42 8.44
CA GLY A 272 -13.62 3.82 8.24
C GLY A 272 -14.11 4.46 6.93
N GLY A 273 -14.88 3.76 6.10
CA GLY A 273 -15.29 4.26 4.78
C GLY A 273 -14.18 4.20 3.71
N LEU A 274 -13.09 3.50 3.99
CA LEU A 274 -11.91 3.34 3.13
C LEU A 274 -11.93 2.08 2.26
N GLY A 275 -12.96 1.23 2.40
CA GLY A 275 -13.16 0.06 1.55
C GLY A 275 -12.28 -1.15 1.83
N GLY A 276 -11.60 -1.23 2.98
CA GLY A 276 -10.63 -2.29 3.29
C GLY A 276 -11.14 -3.71 3.05
N GLY A 277 -12.26 -4.10 3.68
CA GLY A 277 -12.81 -5.46 3.48
C GLY A 277 -13.22 -5.77 2.02
N SER A 278 -13.65 -4.77 1.26
CA SER A 278 -13.95 -4.94 -0.17
C SER A 278 -12.67 -5.10 -1.00
N SER A 279 -11.61 -4.39 -0.64
CA SER A 279 -10.29 -4.49 -1.26
C SER A 279 -9.63 -5.84 -0.98
N ASP A 280 -9.73 -6.33 0.26
CA ASP A 280 -9.27 -7.66 0.67
C ASP A 280 -9.95 -8.75 -0.16
N ALA A 281 -11.28 -8.66 -0.31
CA ALA A 281 -12.07 -9.59 -1.12
C ALA A 281 -11.67 -9.56 -2.60
N ALA A 282 -11.55 -8.37 -3.19
CA ALA A 282 -11.13 -8.19 -4.58
C ALA A 282 -9.72 -8.75 -4.81
N THR A 283 -8.80 -8.51 -3.86
CA THR A 283 -7.43 -9.02 -3.90
C THR A 283 -7.41 -10.54 -3.91
N VAL A 284 -8.20 -11.18 -3.05
CA VAL A 284 -8.35 -12.63 -3.04
C VAL A 284 -8.91 -13.16 -4.35
N LEU A 285 -9.96 -12.53 -4.91
CA LEU A 285 -10.54 -12.93 -6.19
C LEU A 285 -9.51 -12.84 -7.33
N VAL A 286 -8.81 -11.72 -7.44
CA VAL A 286 -7.83 -11.46 -8.51
C VAL A 286 -6.63 -12.39 -8.38
N ALA A 287 -6.07 -12.52 -7.19
CA ALA A 287 -4.89 -13.35 -6.93
C ALA A 287 -5.21 -14.84 -7.14
N LEU A 288 -6.31 -15.34 -6.58
CA LEU A 288 -6.69 -16.74 -6.75
C LEU A 288 -7.12 -17.09 -8.17
N ASN A 289 -7.70 -16.16 -8.93
CA ASN A 289 -7.94 -16.37 -10.35
C ASN A 289 -6.63 -16.68 -11.11
N LEU A 290 -5.54 -15.98 -10.77
CA LEU A 290 -4.22 -16.28 -11.32
C LEU A 290 -3.65 -17.60 -10.77
N LEU A 291 -3.62 -17.75 -9.44
CA LEU A 291 -2.94 -18.87 -8.79
C LEU A 291 -3.63 -20.22 -9.05
N TRP A 292 -4.96 -20.24 -9.16
CA TRP A 292 -5.74 -21.40 -9.57
C TRP A 292 -5.89 -21.54 -11.10
N GLN A 293 -5.32 -20.61 -11.88
CA GLN A 293 -5.30 -20.66 -13.35
C GLN A 293 -6.70 -20.74 -13.97
N LEU A 294 -7.64 -19.93 -13.48
CA LEU A 294 -9.05 -20.01 -13.89
C LEU A 294 -9.38 -19.17 -15.14
N ASP A 295 -8.46 -18.28 -15.55
CA ASP A 295 -8.56 -17.42 -16.73
C ASP A 295 -9.85 -16.59 -16.82
N LEU A 296 -10.43 -16.22 -15.67
CA LEU A 296 -11.60 -15.34 -15.66
C LEU A 296 -11.17 -13.92 -16.02
N GLY A 297 -11.95 -13.29 -16.90
CA GLY A 297 -11.80 -11.89 -17.26
C GLY A 297 -12.22 -10.93 -16.14
N GLU A 298 -11.84 -9.66 -16.28
CA GLU A 298 -12.14 -8.59 -15.31
C GLU A 298 -13.64 -8.47 -15.02
N ASP A 299 -14.49 -8.54 -16.04
CA ASP A 299 -15.95 -8.41 -15.88
C ASP A 299 -16.55 -9.58 -15.07
N ALA A 300 -16.07 -10.80 -15.30
CA ALA A 300 -16.53 -11.97 -14.56
C ALA A 300 -16.14 -11.88 -13.07
N LEU A 301 -14.90 -11.44 -12.79
CA LEU A 301 -14.44 -11.21 -11.41
C LEU A 301 -15.21 -10.06 -10.74
N ALA A 302 -15.50 -8.98 -11.47
CA ALA A 302 -16.27 -7.86 -10.94
C ALA A 302 -17.71 -8.29 -10.60
N GLU A 303 -18.34 -9.13 -11.43
CA GLU A 303 -19.69 -9.65 -11.16
C GLU A 303 -19.72 -10.61 -9.96
N LEU A 304 -18.70 -11.46 -9.79
CA LEU A 304 -18.54 -12.24 -8.55
C LEU A 304 -18.34 -11.32 -7.34
N GLY A 305 -17.47 -10.32 -7.48
CA GLY A 305 -17.17 -9.35 -6.43
C GLY A 305 -18.40 -8.58 -5.96
N ARG A 306 -19.29 -8.21 -6.88
CA ARG A 306 -20.55 -7.52 -6.57
C ARG A 306 -21.44 -8.28 -5.58
N GLN A 307 -21.35 -9.61 -5.54
CA GLN A 307 -22.10 -10.44 -4.59
C GLN A 307 -21.55 -10.35 -3.15
N LEU A 308 -20.31 -9.87 -2.99
CA LEU A 308 -19.63 -9.74 -1.70
C LEU A 308 -19.76 -8.31 -1.15
N GLY A 309 -19.74 -7.29 -2.02
CA GLY A 309 -19.93 -5.89 -1.64
C GLY A 309 -19.91 -4.95 -2.84
N ALA A 310 -20.59 -3.80 -2.70
CA ALA A 310 -20.73 -2.81 -3.79
C ALA A 310 -19.41 -2.18 -4.24
N ASP A 311 -18.42 -2.08 -3.34
CA ASP A 311 -17.11 -1.49 -3.64
C ASP A 311 -16.11 -2.53 -4.22
N VAL A 312 -16.40 -3.84 -4.15
CA VAL A 312 -15.45 -4.88 -4.64
C VAL A 312 -15.12 -4.72 -6.13
N PRO A 313 -16.08 -4.41 -7.03
CA PRO A 313 -15.79 -4.20 -8.45
C PRO A 313 -14.72 -3.14 -8.74
N VAL A 314 -14.67 -2.01 -8.01
CA VAL A 314 -13.68 -0.96 -8.31
C VAL A 314 -12.25 -1.43 -8.01
N PHE A 315 -12.09 -2.25 -6.98
CA PHE A 315 -10.79 -2.86 -6.65
C PHE A 315 -10.39 -3.95 -7.64
N VAL A 316 -11.34 -4.77 -8.11
CA VAL A 316 -11.10 -5.76 -9.17
C VAL A 316 -10.63 -5.06 -10.46
N ARG A 317 -11.33 -4.03 -10.91
CA ARG A 317 -10.95 -3.25 -12.11
C ARG A 317 -9.66 -2.45 -11.91
N GLY A 318 -9.37 -2.06 -10.68
CA GLY A 318 -8.10 -1.47 -10.28
C GLY A 318 -7.80 -0.10 -10.87
N ARG A 319 -8.84 0.69 -11.17
CA ARG A 319 -8.74 2.06 -11.68
C ARG A 319 -9.68 2.97 -10.90
N SER A 320 -9.28 4.24 -10.77
CA SER A 320 -10.20 5.28 -10.27
C SER A 320 -11.40 5.40 -11.22
N ALA A 321 -12.59 5.62 -10.67
CA ALA A 321 -13.83 5.51 -11.44
C ALA A 321 -14.92 6.43 -10.92
N TRP A 322 -15.71 6.97 -11.84
CA TRP A 322 -17.06 7.44 -11.57
C TRP A 322 -17.96 6.23 -11.36
N ALA A 323 -18.76 6.24 -10.29
CA ALA A 323 -19.64 5.14 -9.93
C ALA A 323 -21.08 5.60 -9.76
N GLU A 324 -22.01 4.80 -10.30
CA GLU A 324 -23.46 4.96 -10.18
C GLU A 324 -24.12 3.64 -9.71
N GLY A 325 -25.45 3.59 -9.67
CA GLY A 325 -26.17 2.42 -9.13
C GLY A 325 -26.11 2.42 -7.61
N ILE A 326 -25.80 1.28 -7.01
CA ILE A 326 -25.39 1.17 -5.61
C ILE A 326 -23.86 1.31 -5.42
N GLY A 327 -23.13 1.69 -6.48
CA GLY A 327 -21.66 1.79 -6.53
C GLY A 327 -21.00 0.82 -7.52
N GLU A 328 -21.78 -0.04 -8.17
CA GLU A 328 -21.33 -1.11 -9.07
C GLU A 328 -21.16 -0.69 -10.53
N LYS A 329 -21.84 0.40 -10.96
CA LYS A 329 -21.77 0.87 -12.35
C LYS A 329 -20.59 1.82 -12.52
N LEU A 330 -19.47 1.28 -13.00
CA LEU A 330 -18.20 1.99 -13.04
C LEU A 330 -17.86 2.50 -14.44
N THR A 331 -17.51 3.78 -14.52
CA THR A 331 -16.88 4.41 -15.68
C THR A 331 -15.50 4.89 -15.27
N ALA A 332 -14.45 4.35 -15.88
CA ALA A 332 -13.07 4.73 -15.55
C ALA A 332 -12.86 6.25 -15.71
N LEU A 333 -12.17 6.86 -14.76
CA LEU A 333 -11.96 8.30 -14.71
C LEU A 333 -10.49 8.61 -14.38
N ALA A 334 -9.81 9.30 -15.29
CA ALA A 334 -8.48 9.83 -15.04
C ALA A 334 -8.58 11.02 -14.06
N LEU A 335 -7.75 10.98 -13.01
CA LEU A 335 -7.71 12.00 -11.97
C LEU A 335 -6.30 12.57 -11.86
N PRO A 336 -6.15 13.88 -11.59
CA PRO A 336 -4.84 14.49 -11.46
C PRO A 336 -4.05 13.84 -10.30
N PRO A 337 -2.71 13.80 -10.37
CA PRO A 337 -1.87 13.39 -9.26
C PRO A 337 -2.17 14.25 -8.02
N ARG A 338 -2.52 13.60 -6.92
CA ARG A 338 -2.91 14.24 -5.65
C ARG A 338 -2.46 13.37 -4.48
N HIS A 339 -2.18 14.03 -3.37
CA HIS A 339 -1.86 13.38 -2.10
C HIS A 339 -2.95 13.69 -1.09
N TYR A 340 -3.07 12.82 -0.10
CA TYR A 340 -4.15 12.85 0.86
C TYR A 340 -3.60 12.70 2.27
N VAL A 341 -4.11 13.51 3.19
CA VAL A 341 -4.02 13.25 4.63
C VAL A 341 -5.34 12.61 5.03
N VAL A 342 -5.31 11.34 5.43
CA VAL A 342 -6.48 10.60 5.90
C VAL A 342 -6.40 10.50 7.42
N LEU A 343 -7.45 10.90 8.13
CA LEU A 343 -7.56 10.72 9.57
C LEU A 343 -8.55 9.63 9.93
N ASP A 344 -8.12 8.75 10.83
CA ASP A 344 -9.02 7.89 11.61
C ASP A 344 -9.31 8.54 12.97
N PRO A 345 -10.57 8.94 13.24
CA PRO A 345 -10.97 9.46 14.54
C PRO A 345 -11.16 8.37 15.61
N HIS A 346 -10.96 7.09 15.28
CA HIS A 346 -11.17 5.94 16.16
C HIS A 346 -12.58 5.88 16.75
N GLU A 347 -13.58 6.25 15.93
CA GLU A 347 -14.99 6.17 16.25
C GLU A 347 -15.72 5.29 15.21
N PRO A 348 -16.37 4.19 15.61
CA PRO A 348 -17.08 3.34 14.68
C PRO A 348 -18.34 4.04 14.17
N VAL A 349 -18.54 4.02 12.84
CA VAL A 349 -19.69 4.61 12.17
C VAL A 349 -20.45 3.53 11.38
N PRO A 350 -21.52 2.94 11.96
CA PRO A 350 -22.25 1.86 11.31
C PRO A 350 -23.02 2.36 10.07
N THR A 351 -22.57 1.97 8.88
CA THR A 351 -23.16 2.38 7.59
C THR A 351 -24.67 2.14 7.52
N ALA A 352 -25.15 1.00 8.00
CA ALA A 352 -26.58 0.66 7.99
C ALA A 352 -27.42 1.64 8.81
N ALA A 353 -26.93 2.08 9.97
CA ALA A 353 -27.65 3.03 10.83
C ALA A 353 -27.76 4.41 10.16
N LEU A 354 -26.72 4.84 9.44
CA LEU A 354 -26.75 6.10 8.71
C LEU A 354 -27.75 6.09 7.55
N PHE A 355 -27.81 5.00 6.78
CA PHE A 355 -28.81 4.87 5.71
C PHE A 355 -30.27 4.93 6.21
N GLN A 356 -30.51 4.59 7.49
CA GLN A 356 -31.82 4.68 8.14
C GLN A 356 -32.09 6.03 8.82
N ALA A 357 -31.11 6.94 8.89
CA ALA A 357 -31.27 8.22 9.57
C ALA A 357 -32.31 9.11 8.86
N PRO A 358 -33.38 9.59 9.54
CA PRO A 358 -34.44 10.35 8.89
C PRO A 358 -33.93 11.63 8.21
N GLU A 359 -32.92 12.28 8.79
CA GLU A 359 -32.30 13.51 8.28
C GLU A 359 -31.39 13.32 7.05
N LEU A 360 -31.10 12.07 6.64
CA LEU A 360 -30.26 11.82 5.47
C LEU A 360 -30.94 12.28 4.18
N THR A 361 -30.27 13.15 3.42
CA THR A 361 -30.71 13.59 2.09
C THR A 361 -30.64 12.42 1.12
N ARG A 362 -31.77 12.11 0.44
CA ARG A 362 -31.91 10.95 -0.46
C ARG A 362 -32.41 11.29 -1.86
N ASN A 363 -32.46 12.57 -2.19
CA ASN A 363 -33.02 13.11 -3.43
C ASN A 363 -32.10 14.19 -4.02
N ALA A 364 -30.78 14.04 -3.82
CA ALA A 364 -29.83 14.99 -4.37
C ALA A 364 -29.90 14.99 -5.91
N PRO A 365 -29.81 16.16 -6.56
CA PRO A 365 -29.76 16.21 -8.02
C PRO A 365 -28.54 15.45 -8.54
N ARG A 366 -28.71 14.78 -9.67
CA ARG A 366 -27.61 14.04 -10.31
C ARG A 366 -26.48 15.00 -10.68
N ALA A 367 -25.26 14.64 -10.33
CA ALA A 367 -24.05 15.32 -10.77
C ALA A 367 -23.64 14.83 -12.17
N THR A 368 -22.87 15.65 -12.87
CA THR A 368 -22.17 15.26 -14.11
C THR A 368 -20.68 15.11 -13.84
N ILE A 369 -19.97 14.39 -14.71
CA ILE A 369 -18.49 14.33 -14.62
C ILE A 369 -17.90 15.74 -14.72
N SER A 370 -18.46 16.60 -15.58
CA SER A 370 -18.01 17.99 -15.74
C SER A 370 -18.10 18.79 -14.43
N SER A 371 -19.25 18.72 -13.72
CA SER A 371 -19.44 19.44 -12.45
C SER A 371 -18.55 18.90 -11.32
N PHE A 372 -18.13 17.63 -11.39
CA PHE A 372 -17.13 17.11 -10.46
C PHE A 372 -15.73 17.64 -10.81
N VAL A 373 -15.34 17.57 -12.09
CA VAL A 373 -14.01 18.03 -12.56
C VAL A 373 -13.81 19.53 -12.34
N SER A 374 -14.86 20.34 -12.45
CA SER A 374 -14.82 21.78 -12.13
C SER A 374 -14.71 22.08 -10.63
N GLY A 375 -14.91 21.08 -9.76
CA GLY A 375 -14.90 21.24 -8.30
C GLY A 375 -16.24 21.70 -7.71
N GLU A 376 -17.29 21.89 -8.51
CA GLU A 376 -18.63 22.27 -8.03
C GLU A 376 -19.27 21.18 -7.15
N THR A 377 -18.91 19.91 -7.37
CA THR A 377 -19.44 18.77 -6.61
C THR A 377 -18.36 18.05 -5.82
N THR A 378 -18.27 18.34 -4.53
CA THR A 378 -17.28 17.74 -3.60
C THR A 378 -17.90 17.19 -2.32
N GLU A 379 -19.21 17.33 -2.15
CA GLU A 379 -19.93 16.99 -0.92
C GLU A 379 -20.16 15.48 -0.76
N ASN A 380 -20.28 15.06 0.50
CA ASN A 380 -20.70 13.72 0.88
C ASN A 380 -22.02 13.80 1.64
N ALA A 381 -23.04 13.07 1.16
CA ALA A 381 -24.41 13.06 1.70
C ALA A 381 -24.47 12.67 3.18
N PHE A 382 -23.51 11.90 3.67
CA PHE A 382 -23.45 11.49 5.07
C PHE A 382 -22.86 12.56 5.99
N THR A 383 -22.11 13.55 5.48
CA THR A 383 -21.39 14.52 6.31
C THR A 383 -22.30 15.23 7.33
N PRO A 384 -23.48 15.77 6.99
CA PRO A 384 -24.34 16.44 7.97
C PRO A 384 -24.79 15.51 9.10
N VAL A 385 -25.20 14.28 8.75
CA VAL A 385 -25.68 13.28 9.71
C VAL A 385 -24.55 12.81 10.62
N VAL A 386 -23.37 12.55 10.03
CA VAL A 386 -22.19 12.11 10.78
C VAL A 386 -21.71 13.19 11.72
N ARG A 387 -21.65 14.45 11.29
CA ARG A 387 -21.28 15.56 12.18
C ARG A 387 -22.22 15.70 13.38
N ALA A 388 -23.52 15.45 13.19
CA ALA A 388 -24.51 15.55 14.27
C ALA A 388 -24.43 14.38 15.26
N ARG A 389 -24.09 13.17 14.80
CA ARG A 389 -24.18 11.93 15.61
C ARG A 389 -22.84 11.40 16.11
N HIS A 390 -21.72 11.82 15.52
CA HIS A 390 -20.38 11.29 15.77
C HIS A 390 -19.40 12.43 16.09
N PRO A 391 -19.31 12.85 17.38
CA PRO A 391 -18.53 14.01 17.77
C PRO A 391 -17.04 13.93 17.45
N ARG A 392 -16.41 12.74 17.49
CA ARG A 392 -14.98 12.63 17.16
C ARG A 392 -14.75 12.78 15.67
N VAL A 393 -15.66 12.28 14.84
CA VAL A 393 -15.62 12.50 13.39
C VAL A 393 -15.82 13.99 13.06
N ALA A 394 -16.75 14.66 13.74
CA ALA A 394 -16.93 16.11 13.61
C ALA A 394 -15.66 16.89 13.98
N ALA A 395 -15.03 16.54 15.10
CA ALA A 395 -13.77 17.15 15.53
C ALA A 395 -12.63 16.92 14.53
N ALA A 396 -12.55 15.72 13.91
CA ALA A 396 -11.56 15.43 12.88
C ALA A 396 -11.80 16.23 11.59
N LEU A 397 -13.07 16.41 11.17
CA LEU A 397 -13.44 17.29 10.05
C LEU A 397 -13.04 18.74 10.33
N ASP A 398 -13.33 19.25 11.53
CA ASP A 398 -13.03 20.63 11.91
C ASP A 398 -11.53 20.88 11.99
N TRP A 399 -10.79 19.94 12.58
CA TRP A 399 -9.33 20.03 12.65
C TRP A 399 -8.68 20.03 11.27
N LEU A 400 -9.03 19.08 10.38
CA LEU A 400 -8.55 19.10 8.99
C LEU A 400 -9.02 20.34 8.22
N GLY A 401 -10.22 20.83 8.55
CA GLY A 401 -10.83 22.03 7.99
C GLY A 401 -9.95 23.28 8.15
N GLY A 402 -9.13 23.32 9.21
CA GLY A 402 -8.13 24.37 9.42
C GLY A 402 -7.04 24.43 8.34
N PHE A 403 -6.84 23.35 7.58
CA PHE A 403 -5.79 23.24 6.55
C PHE A 403 -6.33 23.23 5.11
N GLY A 404 -7.65 23.18 4.93
CA GLY A 404 -8.32 23.18 3.63
C GLY A 404 -9.68 22.48 3.66
N GLN A 405 -10.20 22.10 2.49
CA GLN A 405 -11.52 21.46 2.40
C GLN A 405 -11.46 19.98 2.85
N ALA A 406 -11.77 19.75 4.13
CA ALA A 406 -11.91 18.41 4.69
C ALA A 406 -13.19 17.72 4.20
N ARG A 407 -13.09 16.42 3.88
CA ARG A 407 -14.20 15.61 3.35
C ARG A 407 -14.30 14.27 4.07
N LEU A 408 -15.50 13.73 4.15
CA LEU A 408 -15.77 12.38 4.65
C LEU A 408 -15.58 11.36 3.52
N SER A 409 -14.95 10.21 3.78
CA SER A 409 -14.93 9.09 2.83
C SER A 409 -16.01 8.07 3.13
N GLY A 410 -16.70 7.56 2.11
CA GLY A 410 -17.80 6.61 2.25
C GLY A 410 -18.87 7.13 3.22
N SER A 411 -19.27 6.31 4.19
CA SER A 411 -20.16 6.72 5.28
C SER A 411 -19.41 7.20 6.53
N GLY A 412 -18.10 7.42 6.46
CA GLY A 412 -17.22 7.59 7.63
C GLY A 412 -16.76 6.26 8.23
N GLY A 413 -15.99 6.25 9.32
CA GLY A 413 -15.59 7.40 10.14
C GLY A 413 -14.39 8.22 9.65
N CYS A 414 -13.60 7.73 8.69
CA CYS A 414 -12.41 8.44 8.24
C CYS A 414 -12.74 9.69 7.42
N VAL A 415 -11.91 10.69 7.61
CA VAL A 415 -11.98 11.99 6.92
C VAL A 415 -10.67 12.23 6.19
N PHE A 416 -10.68 13.08 5.16
CA PHE A 416 -9.48 13.34 4.39
C PHE A 416 -9.37 14.79 3.93
N LEU A 417 -8.13 15.22 3.72
CA LEU A 417 -7.75 16.46 3.08
C LEU A 417 -6.94 16.13 1.83
N GLU A 418 -7.31 16.72 0.69
CA GLU A 418 -6.54 16.61 -0.55
C GLU A 418 -5.50 17.73 -0.65
N THR A 419 -4.29 17.39 -1.10
CA THR A 419 -3.20 18.33 -1.33
C THR A 419 -2.57 18.13 -2.71
N GLY A 420 -1.99 19.20 -3.27
CA GLY A 420 -1.18 19.12 -4.49
C GLY A 420 0.30 18.79 -4.25
N SER A 421 0.72 18.64 -2.99
CA SER A 421 2.12 18.42 -2.62
C SER A 421 2.20 17.38 -1.50
N LEU A 422 3.02 16.35 -1.72
CA LEU A 422 3.30 15.32 -0.73
C LEU A 422 3.93 15.91 0.53
N HIS A 423 4.86 16.86 0.37
CA HIS A 423 5.48 17.58 1.49
C HIS A 423 4.41 18.26 2.36
N ARG A 424 3.46 18.98 1.74
CA ARG A 424 2.35 19.60 2.48
C ARG A 424 1.49 18.56 3.22
N ALA A 425 1.22 17.40 2.61
CA ALA A 425 0.45 16.35 3.27
C ALA A 425 1.16 15.86 4.54
N TRP A 426 2.47 15.62 4.47
CA TRP A 426 3.28 15.26 5.64
C TRP A 426 3.34 16.36 6.70
N THR A 427 3.50 17.62 6.31
CA THR A 427 3.49 18.76 7.26
C THR A 427 2.18 18.84 8.04
N VAL A 428 1.04 18.57 7.39
CA VAL A 428 -0.26 18.52 8.08
C VAL A 428 -0.35 17.28 8.97
N ALA A 429 0.01 16.11 8.47
CA ALA A 429 -0.04 14.86 9.24
C ALA A 429 0.84 14.89 10.50
N ALA A 430 2.01 15.54 10.45
CA ALA A 430 2.91 15.69 11.59
C ALA A 430 2.31 16.55 12.73
N GLN A 431 1.31 17.37 12.44
CA GLN A 431 0.58 18.18 13.43
C GLN A 431 -0.64 17.45 14.01
N CYS A 432 -0.89 16.20 13.60
CA CYS A 432 -2.08 15.45 14.00
C CYS A 432 -2.17 15.29 15.54
N PRO A 433 -3.30 15.67 16.17
CA PRO A 433 -3.52 15.43 17.58
C PRO A 433 -3.51 13.93 17.89
N THR A 434 -3.00 13.56 19.06
CA THR A 434 -2.95 12.16 19.54
C THR A 434 -4.31 11.49 19.68
N ALA A 435 -5.41 12.25 19.62
CA ALA A 435 -6.77 11.73 19.63
C ALA A 435 -7.17 11.03 18.31
N PHE A 436 -6.40 11.23 17.24
CA PHE A 436 -6.62 10.69 15.90
C PHE A 436 -5.34 9.97 15.42
N THR A 437 -5.48 9.16 14.39
CA THR A 437 -4.33 8.64 13.62
C THR A 437 -4.33 9.25 12.23
N ALA A 438 -3.19 9.77 11.78
CA ALA A 438 -3.01 10.30 10.44
C ALA A 438 -2.25 9.32 9.54
N GLN A 439 -2.75 9.12 8.33
CA GLN A 439 -2.07 8.41 7.26
C GLN A 439 -1.94 9.33 6.05
N VAL A 440 -0.73 9.48 5.52
CA VAL A 440 -0.50 10.13 4.22
C VAL A 440 -0.50 9.07 3.13
N ALA A 441 -1.22 9.32 2.05
CA ALA A 441 -1.28 8.42 0.90
C ALA A 441 -1.35 9.22 -0.41
N THR A 442 -0.89 8.62 -1.49
CA THR A 442 -0.97 9.16 -2.84
C THR A 442 -2.11 8.47 -3.59
N GLY A 443 -2.89 9.26 -4.32
CA GLY A 443 -3.87 8.71 -5.23
C GLY A 443 -3.22 8.12 -6.47
N VAL A 444 -3.63 6.91 -6.85
CA VAL A 444 -3.05 6.18 -7.98
C VAL A 444 -3.99 6.10 -9.17
N GLU A 445 -3.41 6.09 -10.37
CA GLU A 445 -4.15 5.81 -11.59
C GLU A 445 -4.46 4.32 -11.72
N VAL A 446 -3.44 3.49 -11.47
CA VAL A 446 -3.55 2.04 -11.42
C VAL A 446 -3.36 1.53 -9.99
N SER A 447 -4.24 0.63 -9.58
CA SER A 447 -4.18 -0.07 -8.31
C SER A 447 -2.85 -0.82 -8.10
N PRO A 448 -2.23 -0.74 -6.91
CA PRO A 448 -1.11 -1.61 -6.52
C PRO A 448 -1.38 -3.10 -6.76
N LEU A 449 -2.64 -3.55 -6.65
CA LEU A 449 -3.04 -4.93 -6.94
C LEU A 449 -2.78 -5.31 -8.40
N GLN A 450 -3.10 -4.41 -9.34
CA GLN A 450 -2.91 -4.66 -10.77
C GLN A 450 -1.42 -4.64 -11.14
N ASP A 451 -0.62 -3.80 -10.49
CA ASP A 451 0.83 -3.83 -10.66
C ASP A 451 1.43 -5.13 -10.10
N ALA A 452 0.95 -5.62 -8.95
CA ALA A 452 1.34 -6.93 -8.42
C ALA A 452 0.93 -8.08 -9.35
N LEU A 453 -0.29 -8.05 -9.89
CA LEU A 453 -0.78 -9.04 -10.85
C LEU A 453 0.11 -9.11 -12.10
N ALA A 454 0.53 -7.96 -12.63
CA ALA A 454 1.46 -7.90 -13.77
C ALA A 454 2.81 -8.57 -13.43
N ARG A 455 3.37 -8.26 -12.26
CA ARG A 455 4.63 -8.88 -11.78
C ARG A 455 4.51 -10.41 -11.66
N HIS A 456 3.44 -10.90 -11.03
CA HIS A 456 3.22 -12.33 -10.86
C HIS A 456 3.04 -13.07 -12.20
N ARG A 457 2.45 -12.41 -13.22
CA ARG A 457 2.35 -12.94 -14.59
C ARG A 457 3.69 -12.93 -15.35
N GLY A 458 4.73 -12.28 -14.83
CA GLY A 458 5.99 -12.09 -15.55
C GLY A 458 5.88 -11.07 -16.69
N ALA A 459 4.87 -10.20 -16.67
CA ALA A 459 4.73 -9.11 -17.62
C ALA A 459 5.46 -7.87 -17.08
N ASP A 460 6.56 -7.48 -17.72
CA ASP A 460 7.12 -6.14 -17.51
C ASP A 460 6.17 -5.14 -18.18
N ARG A 461 5.48 -4.31 -17.38
CA ARG A 461 4.83 -3.13 -17.94
C ARG A 461 5.92 -2.21 -18.45
N ALA A 462 5.85 -1.86 -19.73
CA ALA A 462 6.67 -0.81 -20.32
C ALA A 462 6.66 0.41 -19.39
N THR A 463 7.86 0.84 -19.01
CA THR A 463 8.15 1.97 -18.13
C THR A 463 7.32 3.21 -18.49
N ARG A 464 6.87 3.91 -17.45
CA ARG A 464 6.28 5.25 -17.51
C ARG A 464 7.13 6.15 -18.42
N THR A 465 6.63 6.46 -19.61
CA THR A 465 7.03 7.67 -20.32
C THR A 465 6.33 8.85 -19.65
N THR A 466 7.15 9.69 -19.02
CA THR A 466 6.97 11.09 -18.55
C THR A 466 5.57 11.68 -18.57
#